data_AF-A0A7S0WVQ0-F1
#
_entry.id   AF-A0A7S0WVQ0-F1
#
_cell.length_a   1.000
_cell.length_b   1.000
_cell.length_c   1.000
_cell.angle_alpha   90.00
_cell.angle_beta   90.00
_cell.angle_gamma   90.00
#
_symmetry.space_group_name_H-M   'P 1'
#
loop_
_entity.id
_entity.type
_entity.pdbx_description
1 polymer ?
#
loop_
_entity_poly.entity_id
_entity_poly.type
_entity_poly.pdbx_seq_one_letter_code
_entity_poly.pdbx_strand_id
1 'polypeptide(L)'
;VAPSAHRHHIARVVKPGLEGLLLEGLQVVLPGSGRIVCTQLDLLVSPGESVLVVGPSGCGKSSLLRALAGLWRQGGGCVHMPASVFFLPQKPFMPLGTLRGQLLFPARSGCEEGGSGADGDQ
;
A
#
# COMPACT_ATOMS: atom_id res chain seq x y z
N VAL A 1 8.91 31.01 -17.74
CA VAL A 1 10.02 30.31 -17.06
C VAL A 1 9.40 29.19 -16.24
N ALA A 2 9.45 27.95 -16.72
CA ALA A 2 8.94 26.78 -16.00
C ALA A 2 9.85 26.53 -14.79
N PRO A 3 9.32 26.39 -13.56
CA PRO A 3 10.16 26.07 -12.43
C PRO A 3 10.66 24.63 -12.59
N SER A 4 11.96 24.48 -12.38
CA SER A 4 12.72 23.24 -12.46
C SER A 4 12.02 22.07 -11.77
N ALA A 5 11.83 20.98 -12.50
CA ALA A 5 11.30 19.71 -12.01
C ALA A 5 12.32 19.05 -11.05
N HIS A 6 12.46 19.59 -9.85
CA HIS A 6 13.01 18.84 -8.74
C HIS A 6 12.03 17.70 -8.48
N ARG A 7 12.45 16.47 -8.80
CA ARG A 7 11.68 15.25 -8.56
C ARG A 7 11.48 15.08 -7.05
N HIS A 8 10.46 15.74 -6.51
CA HIS A 8 9.97 15.41 -5.20
C HIS A 8 9.42 13.98 -5.32
N HIS A 9 10.10 13.06 -4.65
CA HIS A 9 9.64 11.69 -4.44
C HIS A 9 9.25 11.50 -2.98
N ILE A 10 8.18 10.74 -2.75
CA ILE A 10 7.77 10.34 -1.39
C ILE A 10 8.80 9.33 -0.87
N ALA A 11 9.52 9.69 0.19
CA ALA A 11 10.42 8.77 0.88
C ALA A 11 9.60 7.75 1.69
N ARG A 12 9.99 6.47 1.60
CA ARG A 12 9.37 5.39 2.38
C ARG A 12 10.45 4.70 3.18
N VAL A 13 10.29 4.65 4.49
CA VAL A 13 11.26 4.06 5.40
C VAL A 13 10.55 2.97 6.19
N VAL A 14 10.99 1.73 6.01
CA VAL A 14 10.57 0.63 6.87
C VAL A 14 11.48 0.65 8.08
N LYS A 15 10.93 0.89 9.28
CA LYS A 15 11.69 0.93 10.53
C LYS A 15 11.47 -0.37 11.30
N PRO A 16 12.48 -1.24 11.46
CA PRO A 16 12.39 -2.39 12.35
C PRO A 16 12.08 -1.91 13.78
N GLY A 17 10.98 -2.39 14.37
CA GLY A 17 10.53 -1.97 15.71
C GLY A 17 9.54 -0.80 15.75
N LEU A 18 9.25 -0.16 14.61
CA LEU A 18 8.08 0.71 14.51
C LEU A 18 6.85 -0.19 14.33
N GLU A 19 5.87 -0.06 15.23
CA GLU A 19 4.62 -0.81 15.15
C GLU A 19 3.47 0.03 14.54
N GLY A 20 3.62 1.35 14.49
CA GLY A 20 2.64 2.31 13.97
C GLY A 20 2.99 2.88 12.59
N LEU A 21 2.20 3.83 12.11
CA LEU A 21 2.44 4.61 10.89
C LEU A 21 2.79 6.05 11.25
N LEU A 22 3.87 6.59 10.69
CA LEU A 22 4.22 8.01 10.85
C LEU A 22 4.40 8.66 9.48
N LEU A 23 3.65 9.72 9.23
CA LEU A 23 3.75 10.60 8.07
C LEU A 23 4.38 11.92 8.51
N GLU A 24 5.42 12.35 7.80
CA GLU A 24 6.12 13.61 8.05
C GLU A 24 6.08 14.45 6.77
N GLY A 25 5.32 15.54 6.80
CA GLY A 25 5.20 16.51 5.72
C GLY A 25 4.73 15.89 4.40
N LEU A 26 3.87 14.88 4.43
CA LEU A 26 3.50 14.12 3.23
C LEU A 26 2.77 15.01 2.22
N GLN A 27 3.32 15.08 1.01
CA GLN A 27 2.68 15.67 -0.16
C GLN A 27 2.46 14.57 -1.20
N VAL A 28 1.26 14.48 -1.75
CA VAL A 28 0.93 13.48 -2.78
C VAL A 28 0.54 14.20 -4.06
N VAL A 29 1.20 13.84 -5.16
CA VAL A 29 0.89 14.34 -6.50
C VAL A 29 0.39 13.19 -7.36
N LEU A 30 -0.75 13.41 -8.03
CA LEU A 30 -1.33 12.43 -8.94
C LEU A 30 -0.45 12.25 -10.18
N PRO A 31 -0.10 11.00 -10.55
CA PRO A 31 0.64 10.75 -11.76
C PRO A 31 -0.19 11.18 -12.99
N GLY A 32 0.49 11.71 -14.01
CA GLY A 32 -0.13 12.19 -15.25
C GLY A 32 -0.70 13.61 -15.14
N SER A 33 -1.66 13.85 -14.24
CA SER A 33 -2.31 15.17 -14.13
C SER A 33 -1.50 16.21 -13.36
N GLY A 34 -0.55 15.79 -12.53
CA GLY A 34 0.20 16.70 -11.66
C GLY A 34 -0.64 17.33 -10.54
N ARG A 35 -1.90 16.90 -10.38
CA ARG A 35 -2.80 17.45 -9.35
C ARG A 35 -2.31 17.07 -7.97
N ILE A 36 -2.18 18.07 -7.10
CA ILE A 36 -1.82 17.87 -5.69
C ILE A 36 -3.06 17.35 -4.94
N VAL A 37 -2.90 16.23 -4.22
CA VAL A 37 -3.96 15.58 -3.43
C VAL A 37 -3.94 16.08 -1.99
N CYS A 38 -2.75 16.22 -1.41
CA CYS A 38 -2.53 16.77 -0.09
C CYS A 38 -1.14 17.41 -0.04
N THR A 39 -0.95 18.31 0.92
CA THR A 39 0.31 19.01 1.20
C THR A 39 0.56 18.99 2.69
N GLN A 40 1.81 18.77 3.11
CA GLN A 40 2.23 18.87 4.51
C GLN A 40 1.32 18.05 5.47
N LEU A 41 1.01 16.81 5.09
CA LEU A 41 0.23 15.92 5.94
C LEU A 41 1.14 15.25 6.96
N ASP A 42 1.01 15.65 8.21
CA ASP A 42 1.62 15.01 9.38
C ASP A 42 0.58 14.16 10.10
N LEU A 43 0.90 12.89 10.34
CA LEU A 43 0.00 11.94 10.99
C LEU A 43 0.80 10.85 11.69
N LEU A 44 0.49 10.61 12.96
CA LEU A 44 0.92 9.44 13.70
C LEU A 44 -0.30 8.54 13.93
N VAL A 45 -0.15 7.25 13.61
CA VAL A 45 -1.12 6.20 13.96
C VAL A 45 -0.40 5.19 14.83
N SER A 46 -0.79 5.11 16.09
CA SER A 46 -0.19 4.20 17.06
C SER A 46 -0.69 2.76 16.84
N PRO A 47 0.03 1.75 17.36
CA PRO A 47 -0.43 0.38 17.33
C PRO A 47 -1.81 0.23 17.98
N GLY A 48 -2.73 -0.48 17.31
CA GLY A 48 -4.11 -0.65 17.78
C GLY A 48 -5.05 0.51 17.48
N GLU A 49 -4.56 1.65 16.95
CA GLU A 49 -5.42 2.74 16.53
C GLU A 49 -6.07 2.48 15.18
N SER A 50 -7.31 2.95 15.04
CA SER A 50 -8.06 2.91 13.78
C SER A 50 -8.34 4.33 13.31
N VAL A 51 -7.93 4.63 12.07
CA VAL A 51 -8.13 5.96 11.45
C VAL A 51 -9.06 5.85 10.26
N LEU A 52 -10.08 6.71 10.23
CA LEU A 52 -11.02 6.83 9.12
C LEU A 52 -10.72 8.07 8.28
N VAL A 53 -10.49 7.88 6.97
CA VAL A 53 -10.30 8.98 6.01
C VAL A 53 -11.63 9.29 5.32
N VAL A 54 -12.21 10.45 5.61
CA VAL A 54 -13.49 10.91 5.03
C VAL A 54 -13.31 12.10 4.10
N GLY A 55 -14.32 12.35 3.26
CA GLY A 55 -14.36 13.51 2.37
C GLY A 55 -15.14 13.26 1.08
N PRO A 56 -15.42 14.29 0.27
CA PRO A 56 -16.20 14.17 -0.97
C PRO A 56 -15.62 13.17 -1.98
N SER A 57 -16.44 12.62 -2.86
CA SER A 57 -15.94 11.77 -3.95
C SER A 57 -14.94 12.56 -4.82
N GLY A 58 -13.88 11.90 -5.27
CA GLY A 58 -12.86 12.53 -6.12
C GLY A 58 -11.82 13.43 -5.40
N CYS A 59 -11.96 13.71 -4.09
CA CYS A 59 -10.99 14.53 -3.36
C CYS A 59 -9.60 13.88 -3.21
N GLY A 60 -9.47 12.58 -3.48
CA GLY A 60 -8.19 11.87 -3.47
C GLY A 60 -7.93 10.98 -2.25
N LYS A 61 -8.96 10.47 -1.59
CA LYS A 61 -8.78 9.47 -0.50
C LYS A 61 -8.09 8.20 -0.99
N SER A 62 -8.64 7.58 -2.04
CA SER A 62 -8.03 6.39 -2.66
C SER A 62 -6.65 6.70 -3.25
N SER A 63 -6.43 7.96 -3.62
CA SER A 63 -5.15 8.47 -4.10
C SER A 63 -4.08 8.49 -2.99
N LEU A 64 -4.44 9.06 -1.84
CA LEU A 64 -3.62 9.06 -0.64
C LEU A 64 -3.27 7.62 -0.22
N LEU A 65 -4.26 6.73 -0.13
CA LEU A 65 -4.01 5.33 0.25
C LEU A 65 -3.08 4.60 -0.73
N ARG A 66 -3.17 4.87 -2.04
CA ARG A 66 -2.24 4.32 -3.04
C ARG A 66 -0.82 4.85 -2.86
N ALA A 67 -0.67 6.13 -2.49
CA ALA A 67 0.65 6.69 -2.16
C ALA A 67 1.23 6.05 -0.90
N LEU A 68 0.42 5.86 0.14
CA LEU A 68 0.81 5.13 1.37
C LEU A 68 1.11 3.65 1.12
N ALA A 69 0.49 3.01 0.13
CA ALA A 69 0.85 1.66 -0.32
C ALA A 69 2.09 1.62 -1.25
N GLY A 70 2.61 2.76 -1.67
CA GLY A 70 3.82 2.86 -2.50
C GLY A 70 3.57 2.71 -3.99
N LEU A 71 2.29 2.67 -4.38
CA LEU A 71 1.85 2.62 -5.77
C LEU A 71 2.08 3.95 -6.48
N TRP A 72 1.96 5.07 -5.74
CA TRP A 72 2.30 6.40 -6.23
C TRP A 72 3.49 6.98 -5.47
N ARG A 73 4.43 7.54 -6.24
CA ARG A 73 5.74 7.98 -5.73
C ARG A 73 6.04 9.45 -5.97
N GLN A 74 5.18 10.17 -6.67
CA GLN A 74 5.36 11.61 -6.94
C GLN A 74 4.82 12.42 -5.76
N GLY A 75 5.60 13.38 -5.27
CA GLY A 75 5.27 14.19 -4.11
C GLY A 75 6.42 14.28 -3.12
N GLY A 76 6.18 14.69 -1.87
CA GLY A 76 7.25 14.97 -0.91
C GLY A 76 6.95 14.37 0.46
N GLY A 77 7.90 14.55 1.39
CA GLY A 77 7.78 14.06 2.76
C GLY A 77 8.25 12.60 2.92
N CYS A 78 8.03 12.08 4.13
CA CYS A 78 8.46 10.76 4.55
C CYS A 78 7.29 9.94 5.11
N VAL A 79 7.26 8.66 4.76
CA VAL A 79 6.31 7.66 5.28
C VAL A 79 7.12 6.59 6.00
N HIS A 80 7.04 6.57 7.32
CA HIS A 80 7.63 5.54 8.17
C HIS A 80 6.60 4.46 8.43
N MET A 81 6.93 3.21 8.12
CA MET A 81 6.00 2.08 8.18
C MET A 81 6.58 0.90 8.96
N PRO A 82 5.72 0.04 9.55
CA PRO A 82 6.16 -1.21 10.14
C PRO A 82 6.66 -2.18 9.05
N ALA A 83 7.34 -3.24 9.48
CA ALA A 83 7.88 -4.26 8.55
C ALA A 83 6.79 -5.04 7.79
N SER A 84 5.63 -5.24 8.43
CA SER A 84 4.49 -5.95 7.85
C SER A 84 3.34 -4.99 7.61
N VAL A 85 3.03 -4.73 6.34
CA VAL A 85 1.91 -3.88 5.93
C VAL A 85 1.16 -4.59 4.82
N PHE A 86 -0.17 -4.57 4.90
CA PHE A 86 -1.04 -5.06 3.84
C PHE A 86 -1.89 -3.93 3.26
N PHE A 87 -2.01 -3.90 1.94
CA PHE A 87 -2.90 -2.99 1.24
C PHE A 87 -4.07 -3.77 0.66
N LEU A 88 -5.28 -3.48 1.14
CA LEU A 88 -6.51 -4.07 0.61
C LEU A 88 -7.12 -3.12 -0.44
N PRO A 89 -7.12 -3.48 -1.73
CA PRO A 89 -7.72 -2.65 -2.76
C PRO A 89 -9.25 -2.62 -2.64
N GLN A 90 -9.87 -1.53 -3.10
CA GLN A 90 -11.33 -1.38 -3.14
C GLN A 90 -12.04 -2.50 -3.94
N LYS A 91 -11.40 -2.97 -5.02
CA LYS A 91 -11.84 -4.13 -5.80
C LYS A 91 -10.82 -5.24 -5.58
N PRO A 92 -11.13 -6.24 -4.74
CA PRO A 92 -10.26 -7.40 -4.55
C PRO A 92 -10.08 -8.13 -5.88
N PHE A 93 -8.85 -8.56 -6.16
CA PHE A 93 -8.61 -9.61 -7.14
C PHE A 93 -8.43 -10.92 -6.38
N MET A 94 -9.00 -11.99 -6.90
CA MET A 94 -8.87 -13.32 -6.31
C MET A 94 -7.85 -14.11 -7.11
N PRO A 95 -6.69 -14.47 -6.52
CA PRO A 95 -5.77 -15.41 -7.16
C PRO A 95 -6.50 -16.70 -7.52
N LEU A 96 -6.16 -17.29 -8.66
CA LEU A 96 -6.64 -18.63 -9.02
C LEU A 96 -6.16 -19.63 -7.96
N GLY A 97 -7.02 -20.57 -7.58
CA GLY A 97 -6.72 -21.59 -6.58
C GLY A 97 -7.88 -21.85 -5.62
N THR A 98 -7.57 -22.48 -4.49
CA THR A 98 -8.56 -22.80 -3.47
C THR A 98 -8.92 -21.57 -2.63
N LEU A 99 -10.14 -21.55 -2.07
CA LEU A 99 -10.55 -20.55 -1.07
C LEU A 99 -9.56 -20.49 0.10
N ARG A 100 -9.03 -21.65 0.53
CA ARG A 100 -8.00 -21.72 1.58
C ARG A 100 -6.74 -20.93 1.17
N GLY A 101 -6.25 -21.10 -0.05
CA GLY A 101 -5.11 -20.34 -0.57
C GLY A 101 -5.40 -18.84 -0.62
N GLN A 102 -6.62 -18.45 -0.98
CA GLN A 102 -7.03 -17.04 -1.00
C GLN A 102 -7.10 -16.42 0.41
N LEU A 103 -7.60 -17.16 1.41
CA LEU A 103 -7.66 -16.70 2.81
C LEU A 103 -6.29 -16.62 3.47
N LEU A 104 -5.34 -17.47 3.05
CA LEU A 104 -3.98 -17.46 3.57
C LEU A 104 -3.10 -16.41 2.88
N PHE A 105 -3.48 -15.90 1.70
CA PHE A 105 -2.72 -14.84 1.04
C PHE A 105 -2.51 -13.62 1.95
N PRO A 106 -1.31 -13.01 1.99
CA PRO A 106 -0.09 -13.33 1.22
C PRO A 106 0.84 -14.34 1.90
N ALA A 107 0.43 -14.94 3.02
CA ALA A 107 1.20 -16.02 3.63
C ALA A 107 1.26 -17.20 2.66
N ARG A 108 2.43 -17.83 2.57
CA ARG A 108 2.58 -19.05 1.79
C ARG A 108 1.75 -20.13 2.46
N SER A 109 0.80 -20.72 1.73
CA SER A 109 0.28 -22.04 2.08
C SER A 109 1.47 -23.01 2.10
N GLY A 110 1.93 -23.39 3.29
CA GLY A 110 2.93 -24.43 3.44
C GLY A 110 2.39 -25.75 2.89
N CYS A 111 3.24 -26.47 2.15
CA CYS A 111 3.08 -27.82 1.61
C CYS A 111 1.87 -28.06 0.71
N GLU A 112 2.11 -28.08 -0.61
CA GLU A 112 1.51 -29.11 -1.44
C GLU A 112 2.33 -30.39 -1.19
N GLU A 113 1.78 -31.31 -0.37
CA GLU A 113 2.24 -32.70 -0.34
C GLU A 113 2.01 -33.34 -1.71
N GLY A 114 2.91 -34.23 -2.09
CA GLY A 114 3.10 -34.70 -3.45
C GLY A 114 1.86 -35.32 -4.09
N GLY A 115 1.56 -34.87 -5.30
CA GLY A 115 0.99 -35.74 -6.31
C GLY A 115 2.09 -36.64 -6.84
N SER A 116 2.22 -37.84 -6.29
CA SER A 116 3.01 -38.90 -6.90
C SER A 116 2.53 -39.15 -8.31
N GLY A 117 3.46 -39.44 -9.22
CA GLY A 117 3.11 -40.11 -10.45
C GLY A 117 2.44 -41.46 -10.17
N ALA A 118 1.76 -41.95 -11.22
CA ALA A 118 1.09 -43.24 -11.34
C ALA A 118 -0.27 -43.35 -10.64
N ASP A 119 -1.33 -43.19 -11.42
CA ASP A 119 -2.21 -44.33 -11.71
C ASP A 119 -2.59 -44.27 -13.19
N GLY A 120 -2.16 -45.30 -13.93
CA GLY A 120 -2.81 -45.66 -15.17
C GLY A 120 -3.90 -46.65 -14.83
N ASP A 121 -5.10 -46.46 -15.37
CA ASP A 121 -5.90 -47.58 -15.87
C ASP A 121 -6.99 -47.07 -16.81
N GLN A 122 -6.99 -47.67 -18.01
CA GLN A 122 -7.97 -47.66 -19.12
C GLN A 122 -8.61 -46.36 -19.61
#